data_AF-A0A961Y257-F1
#
_entry.id   AF-A0A961Y257-F1
#
_cell.length_a   1.000
_cell.length_b   1.000
_cell.length_c   1.000
_cell.angle_alpha   90.00
_cell.angle_beta   90.00
_cell.angle_gamma   90.00
#
_symmetry.space_group_name_H-M   'P 1'
#
loop_
_entity.id
_entity.type
_entity.pdbx_description
1 polymer ?
#
loop_
_entity_poly.entity_id
_entity_poly.type
_entity_poly.pdbx_seq_one_letter_code
_entity_poly.pdbx_strand_id
1 'polypeptide(L)'
;MHNVAAPMQAMIGTQQRSAFGASAWANIRADAPLYLAIAAYTILGLVFLDINGFSHLATYSTYLGKWLMVFGFVFPVVTILCHYGLLIHRFDRRRMLAAKRIFGADNAAYFASGLCLLMSMMIFQGTFTSVKNGLAAWHGGFPLERHFADIDKALHFGVDPWRYLFAFAENETFLSFVEWNYGVLWFVICFGVMFYMVTSARTKAAR
;
A
#
# COMPACT_ATOMS: atom_id res chain seq x y z
N MET A 1 -49.22 -10.64 -17.08
CA MET A 1 -48.36 -10.72 -15.89
C MET A 1 -47.35 -9.60 -15.97
N HIS A 2 -47.60 -8.49 -15.28
CA HIS A 2 -46.70 -7.33 -15.25
C HIS A 2 -45.38 -7.71 -14.55
N ASN A 3 -44.27 -7.29 -15.15
CA ASN A 3 -42.92 -7.63 -14.75
C ASN A 3 -42.52 -6.89 -13.45
N VAL A 4 -42.98 -7.37 -12.30
CA VAL A 4 -42.68 -6.83 -10.95
C VAL A 4 -41.18 -6.92 -10.62
N ALA A 5 -40.41 -7.73 -11.36
CA ALA A 5 -38.99 -7.93 -11.14
C ALA A 5 -38.14 -6.67 -11.43
N ALA A 6 -38.53 -5.86 -12.42
CA ALA A 6 -37.77 -4.66 -12.83
C ALA A 6 -37.76 -3.54 -11.77
N PRO A 7 -38.91 -3.10 -11.21
CA PRO A 7 -38.90 -2.08 -10.15
C PRO A 7 -38.25 -2.59 -8.86
N MET A 8 -38.38 -3.88 -8.54
CA MET A 8 -37.76 -4.48 -7.36
C MET A 8 -36.22 -4.57 -7.50
N GLN A 9 -35.70 -4.91 -8.69
CA GLN A 9 -34.25 -4.89 -8.97
C GLN A 9 -33.68 -3.45 -8.96
N ALA A 10 -34.43 -2.47 -9.45
CA ALA A 10 -34.04 -1.06 -9.39
C ALA A 10 -33.98 -0.54 -7.93
N MET A 11 -34.96 -0.91 -7.08
CA MET A 11 -34.97 -0.57 -5.64
C MET A 11 -33.83 -1.23 -4.86
N ILE A 12 -33.52 -2.50 -5.17
CA ILE A 12 -32.38 -3.19 -4.58
C ILE A 12 -31.06 -2.51 -5.00
N GLY A 13 -30.95 -2.05 -6.24
CA GLY A 13 -29.79 -1.33 -6.74
C GLY A 13 -29.57 0.03 -6.07
N THR A 14 -30.62 0.83 -5.85
CA THR A 14 -30.52 2.12 -5.16
C THR A 14 -30.20 1.96 -3.67
N GLN A 15 -30.80 0.96 -3.00
CA GLN A 15 -30.51 0.66 -1.60
C GLN A 15 -29.08 0.14 -1.39
N GLN A 16 -28.55 -0.64 -2.33
CA GLN A 16 -27.15 -1.08 -2.28
C GLN A 16 -26.16 0.07 -2.49
N ARG A 17 -26.48 1.03 -3.38
CA ARG A 17 -25.64 2.22 -3.62
C ARG A 17 -25.60 3.13 -2.41
N SER A 18 -26.75 3.39 -1.77
CA SER A 18 -26.79 4.21 -0.56
C SER A 18 -26.09 3.55 0.61
N ALA A 19 -26.27 2.22 0.79
CA ALA A 19 -25.55 1.45 1.80
C ALA A 19 -24.04 1.48 1.58
N PHE A 20 -23.57 1.28 0.34
CA PHE A 20 -22.15 1.40 0.00
C PHE A 20 -21.59 2.78 0.36
N GLY A 21 -22.26 3.85 -0.08
CA GLY A 21 -21.79 5.22 0.16
C GLY A 21 -21.73 5.56 1.65
N ALA A 22 -22.75 5.19 2.41
CA ALA A 22 -22.79 5.39 3.86
C ALA A 22 -21.69 4.60 4.58
N SER A 23 -21.51 3.31 4.26
CA SER A 23 -20.47 2.47 4.85
C SER A 23 -19.06 2.96 4.48
N ALA A 24 -18.83 3.36 3.22
CA ALA A 24 -17.53 3.84 2.76
C ALA A 24 -17.17 5.15 3.46
N TRP A 25 -18.14 6.06 3.58
CA TRP A 25 -17.95 7.32 4.30
C TRP A 25 -17.69 7.11 5.79
N ALA A 26 -18.43 6.20 6.44
CA ALA A 26 -18.21 5.86 7.84
C ALA A 26 -16.79 5.32 8.07
N ASN A 27 -16.30 4.45 7.18
CA ASN A 27 -14.93 3.92 7.24
C ASN A 27 -13.89 5.03 7.05
N ILE A 28 -14.04 5.89 6.04
CA ILE A 28 -13.13 7.01 5.79
C ILE A 28 -13.09 7.96 7.00
N ARG A 29 -14.23 8.23 7.65
CA ARG A 29 -14.27 9.05 8.86
C ARG A 29 -13.61 8.36 10.06
N ALA A 30 -13.71 7.04 10.17
CA ALA A 30 -13.01 6.29 11.21
C ALA A 30 -11.48 6.43 11.06
N ASP A 31 -10.99 6.54 9.82
CA ASP A 31 -9.57 6.77 9.52
C ASP A 31 -9.14 8.24 9.57
N ALA A 32 -10.05 9.17 9.92
CA ALA A 32 -9.78 10.61 9.95
C ALA A 32 -8.51 10.99 10.74
N PRO A 33 -8.21 10.41 11.92
CA PRO A 33 -6.98 10.73 12.64
C PRO A 33 -5.71 10.48 11.81
N LEU A 34 -5.69 9.41 11.03
CA LEU A 34 -4.56 9.07 10.18
C LEU A 34 -4.45 10.02 8.98
N TYR A 35 -5.57 10.33 8.32
CA TYR A 35 -5.58 11.35 7.26
C TYR A 35 -5.09 12.72 7.75
N LEU A 36 -5.53 13.14 8.94
CA LEU A 36 -5.10 14.40 9.55
C LEU A 36 -3.61 14.38 9.90
N ALA A 37 -3.10 13.27 10.45
CA ALA A 37 -1.68 13.12 10.72
C ALA A 37 -0.83 13.21 9.45
N ILE A 38 -1.25 12.56 8.36
CA ILE A 38 -0.58 12.63 7.05
C ILE A 38 -0.62 14.06 6.51
N ALA A 39 -1.77 14.72 6.56
CA ALA A 39 -1.92 16.09 6.07
C ALA A 39 -1.04 17.06 6.86
N ALA A 40 -1.07 16.99 8.19
CA ALA A 40 -0.22 17.80 9.06
C ALA A 40 1.26 17.55 8.78
N TYR A 41 1.70 16.29 8.73
CA TYR A 41 3.08 15.94 8.39
C TYR A 41 3.49 16.45 7.02
N THR A 42 2.60 16.37 6.02
CA THR A 42 2.84 16.85 4.66
C THR A 42 2.99 18.36 4.61
N ILE A 43 2.09 19.10 5.27
CA ILE A 43 2.19 20.57 5.35
C ILE A 43 3.49 20.97 6.04
N LEU A 44 3.81 20.39 7.19
CA LEU A 44 5.05 20.69 7.92
C LEU A 44 6.29 20.35 7.10
N GLY A 45 6.29 19.21 6.42
CA GLY A 45 7.40 18.80 5.56
C GLY A 45 7.59 19.72 4.35
N LEU A 46 6.50 20.16 3.71
CA LEU A 46 6.57 21.11 2.60
C LEU A 46 7.04 22.50 3.06
N VAL A 47 6.54 23.00 4.20
CA VAL A 47 6.99 24.26 4.80
C VAL A 47 8.49 24.19 5.15
N PHE A 48 8.94 23.07 5.72
CA PHE A 48 10.36 22.83 5.98
C PHE A 48 11.20 22.91 4.71
N LEU A 49 10.77 22.26 3.62
CA LEU A 49 11.50 22.30 2.36
C LEU A 49 11.53 23.70 1.75
N ASP A 50 10.41 24.42 1.81
CA ASP A 50 10.28 25.75 1.20
C ASP A 50 11.14 26.80 1.91
N ILE A 51 11.06 26.88 3.24
CA ILE A 51 11.83 27.83 4.05
C ILE A 51 13.35 27.64 3.89
N ASN A 52 13.79 26.40 3.63
CA ASN A 52 15.21 26.08 3.44
C ASN A 52 15.66 26.05 1.97
N GLY A 53 14.79 26.37 1.01
CA GLY A 53 15.15 26.36 -0.43
C GLY A 53 15.29 24.96 -1.05
N PHE A 54 14.76 23.93 -0.39
CA PHE A 54 14.86 22.51 -0.79
C PHE A 54 13.62 21.99 -1.54
N SER A 55 12.75 22.87 -2.04
CA SER A 55 11.52 22.48 -2.75
C SER A 55 11.78 21.58 -3.98
N HIS A 56 12.94 21.70 -4.61
CA HIS A 56 13.38 20.85 -5.73
C HIS A 56 13.66 19.39 -5.33
N LEU A 57 13.84 19.10 -4.03
CA LEU A 57 14.03 17.75 -3.48
C LEU A 57 12.71 17.02 -3.20
N ALA A 58 11.57 17.61 -3.57
CA ALA A 58 10.27 16.97 -3.49
C ALA A 58 10.16 15.78 -4.46
N THR A 59 9.80 14.60 -3.95
CA THR A 59 9.87 13.32 -4.68
C THR A 59 8.51 12.69 -5.01
N TYR A 60 7.42 13.46 -4.98
CA TYR A 60 6.07 12.93 -5.22
C TYR A 60 5.91 12.23 -6.59
N SER A 61 6.52 12.79 -7.64
CA SER A 61 6.45 12.24 -9.00
C SER A 61 7.10 10.86 -9.12
N THR A 62 8.14 10.58 -8.32
CA THR A 62 8.83 9.28 -8.29
C THR A 62 7.92 8.14 -7.83
N TYR A 63 7.00 8.45 -6.92
CA TYR A 63 6.12 7.45 -6.31
C TYR A 63 4.75 7.37 -6.99
N LEU A 64 4.23 8.48 -7.50
CA LEU A 64 2.85 8.57 -8.03
C LEU A 64 2.53 7.47 -9.04
N GLY A 65 3.35 7.34 -10.10
CA GLY A 65 3.08 6.37 -11.17
C GLY A 65 3.13 4.93 -10.70
N LYS A 66 4.19 4.55 -9.97
CA LYS A 66 4.38 3.18 -9.46
C LYS A 66 3.30 2.82 -8.42
N TRP A 67 2.97 3.75 -7.53
CA TRP A 67 1.99 3.56 -6.48
C TRP A 67 0.58 3.36 -7.05
N LEU A 68 0.16 4.22 -7.99
CA LEU A 68 -1.11 4.08 -8.69
C LEU A 68 -1.20 2.78 -9.46
N MET A 69 -0.12 2.38 -10.15
CA MET A 69 -0.08 1.11 -10.86
C MET A 69 -0.25 -0.07 -9.91
N VAL A 70 0.50 -0.11 -8.80
CA VAL A 70 0.45 -1.25 -7.87
C VAL A 70 -0.85 -1.30 -7.07
N PHE A 71 -1.22 -0.22 -6.40
CA PHE A 71 -2.35 -0.20 -5.46
C PHE A 71 -3.67 0.20 -6.10
N GLY A 72 -3.65 0.98 -7.19
CA GLY A 72 -4.84 1.36 -7.94
C GLY A 72 -5.25 0.32 -8.99
N PHE A 73 -4.30 -0.50 -9.46
CA PHE A 73 -4.56 -1.46 -10.53
C PHE A 73 -4.15 -2.91 -10.21
N VAL A 74 -2.85 -3.20 -10.04
CA VAL A 74 -2.34 -4.58 -9.94
C VAL A 74 -2.96 -5.35 -8.76
N PHE A 75 -2.87 -4.85 -7.53
CA PHE A 75 -3.42 -5.55 -6.36
C PHE A 75 -4.95 -5.62 -6.34
N PRO A 76 -5.69 -4.57 -6.75
CA PRO A 76 -7.13 -4.69 -6.97
C PRO A 76 -7.51 -5.79 -7.95
N VAL A 77 -6.86 -5.82 -9.13
CA VAL A 77 -7.13 -6.84 -10.16
C VAL A 77 -6.82 -8.23 -9.63
N VAL A 78 -5.64 -8.44 -9.03
CA VAL A 78 -5.27 -9.73 -8.43
C VAL A 78 -6.28 -10.16 -7.37
N THR A 79 -6.73 -9.24 -6.53
CA THR A 79 -7.71 -9.53 -5.47
C THR A 79 -9.05 -9.93 -6.06
N ILE A 80 -9.52 -9.24 -7.10
CA ILE A 80 -10.76 -9.59 -7.81
C ILE A 80 -10.62 -10.98 -8.45
N LEU A 81 -9.52 -11.24 -9.16
CA LEU A 81 -9.24 -12.54 -9.78
C LEU A 81 -9.18 -13.67 -8.76
N CYS A 82 -8.51 -13.48 -7.62
CA CYS A 82 -8.47 -14.46 -6.53
C CYS A 82 -9.87 -14.75 -5.98
N HIS A 83 -10.71 -13.73 -5.77
CA HIS A 83 -12.09 -13.92 -5.33
C HIS A 83 -12.93 -14.67 -6.36
N TYR A 84 -12.80 -14.35 -7.64
CA TYR A 84 -13.47 -15.08 -8.72
C TYR A 84 -12.99 -16.53 -8.82
N GLY A 85 -11.68 -16.78 -8.77
CA GLY A 85 -11.10 -18.12 -8.78
C GLY A 85 -11.60 -18.97 -7.61
N LEU A 86 -11.61 -18.40 -6.40
CA LEU A 86 -12.20 -19.05 -5.22
C LEU A 86 -13.69 -19.35 -5.40
N LEU A 87 -14.43 -18.45 -6.04
CA LEU A 87 -15.87 -18.63 -6.26
C LEU A 87 -16.15 -19.78 -7.24
N ILE A 88 -15.40 -19.85 -8.33
CA ILE A 88 -15.53 -20.89 -9.37
C ILE A 88 -15.07 -22.25 -8.83
N HIS A 89 -13.93 -22.30 -8.15
CA HIS A 89 -13.31 -23.56 -7.72
C HIS A 89 -13.97 -24.16 -6.48
N ARG A 90 -14.49 -23.35 -5.55
CA ARG A 90 -14.94 -23.83 -4.23
C ARG A 90 -16.45 -23.97 -4.08
N PHE A 91 -17.25 -23.25 -4.86
CA PHE A 91 -18.69 -23.23 -4.69
C PHE A 91 -19.36 -23.71 -5.96
N ASP A 92 -20.25 -24.70 -5.90
CA ASP A 92 -21.10 -25.11 -7.05
C ASP A 92 -22.54 -24.64 -6.89
N ARG A 93 -23.27 -25.20 -5.93
CA ARG A 93 -24.71 -24.91 -5.76
C ARG A 93 -25.04 -23.55 -5.13
N ARG A 94 -24.09 -22.93 -4.42
CA ARG A 94 -24.31 -21.66 -3.67
C ARG A 94 -23.47 -20.49 -4.18
N ARG A 95 -23.01 -20.54 -5.44
CA ARG A 95 -22.16 -19.51 -6.08
C ARG A 95 -22.73 -18.11 -5.94
N MET A 96 -24.02 -17.93 -6.22
CA MET A 96 -24.67 -16.61 -6.17
C MET A 96 -24.73 -16.03 -4.74
N LEU A 97 -24.94 -16.87 -3.73
CA LEU A 97 -24.93 -16.43 -2.32
C LEU A 97 -23.51 -16.09 -1.87
N ALA A 98 -22.51 -16.88 -2.27
CA ALA A 98 -21.10 -16.59 -2.02
C ALA A 98 -20.67 -15.29 -2.71
N ALA A 99 -21.09 -15.05 -3.95
CA ALA A 99 -20.84 -13.80 -4.69
C ALA A 99 -21.42 -12.59 -3.95
N LYS A 100 -22.69 -12.66 -3.52
CA LYS A 100 -23.34 -11.58 -2.76
C LYS A 100 -22.63 -11.29 -1.44
N ARG A 101 -22.09 -12.32 -0.78
CA ARG A 101 -21.32 -12.14 0.46
C ARG A 101 -19.95 -11.54 0.21
N ILE A 102 -19.25 -11.96 -0.85
CA ILE A 102 -17.91 -11.48 -1.18
C ILE A 102 -17.95 -10.05 -1.71
N PHE A 103 -18.83 -9.78 -2.70
CA PHE A 103 -19.00 -8.49 -3.36
C PHE A 103 -20.15 -7.66 -2.76
N GLY A 104 -20.50 -7.92 -1.49
CA GLY A 104 -21.52 -7.16 -0.78
C GLY A 104 -21.13 -5.68 -0.64
N ALA A 105 -22.13 -4.80 -0.51
CA ALA A 105 -21.94 -3.36 -0.42
C ALA A 105 -20.94 -2.95 0.70
N ASP A 106 -20.99 -3.63 1.85
CA ASP A 106 -20.07 -3.36 2.96
C ASP A 106 -18.62 -3.75 2.65
N ASN A 107 -18.39 -4.90 2.00
CA ASN A 107 -17.04 -5.31 1.61
C ASN A 107 -16.48 -4.39 0.52
N ALA A 108 -17.30 -4.00 -0.45
CA ALA A 108 -16.92 -3.04 -1.48
C ALA A 108 -16.60 -1.67 -0.84
N ALA A 109 -17.40 -1.23 0.13
CA ALA A 109 -17.16 0.00 0.88
C ALA A 109 -15.86 -0.05 1.68
N TYR A 110 -15.58 -1.17 2.36
CA TYR A 110 -14.31 -1.41 3.03
C TYR A 110 -13.13 -1.34 2.06
N PHE A 111 -13.22 -2.07 0.96
CA PHE A 111 -12.21 -2.08 -0.08
C PHE A 111 -11.92 -0.68 -0.62
N ALA A 112 -12.97 0.08 -0.98
CA ALA A 112 -12.85 1.45 -1.46
C ALA A 112 -12.24 2.39 -0.41
N SER A 113 -12.67 2.32 0.85
CA SER A 113 -12.10 3.13 1.93
C SER A 113 -10.63 2.80 2.20
N GLY A 114 -10.25 1.52 2.10
CA GLY A 114 -8.87 1.06 2.22
C GLY A 114 -8.00 1.57 1.07
N LEU A 115 -8.53 1.61 -0.15
CA LEU A 115 -7.85 2.22 -1.29
C LEU A 115 -7.62 3.72 -1.07
N CYS A 116 -8.62 4.46 -0.56
CA CYS A 116 -8.45 5.87 -0.21
C CYS A 116 -7.30 6.04 0.80
N LEU A 117 -7.25 5.18 1.83
CA LEU A 117 -6.18 5.24 2.82
C LEU A 117 -4.80 4.95 2.21
N LEU A 118 -4.70 3.95 1.35
CA LEU A 118 -3.47 3.64 0.61
C LEU A 118 -3.03 4.80 -0.29
N MET A 119 -3.96 5.52 -0.90
CA MET A 119 -3.62 6.71 -1.70
C MET A 119 -3.08 7.83 -0.82
N SER A 120 -3.58 8.01 0.40
CA SER A 120 -3.00 8.98 1.34
C SER A 120 -1.61 8.55 1.85
N MET A 121 -1.36 7.25 2.01
CA MET A 121 -0.02 6.73 2.33
C MET A 121 1.03 7.09 1.27
N MET A 122 0.64 7.21 -0.01
CA MET A 122 1.52 7.71 -1.06
C MET A 122 2.02 9.13 -0.77
N ILE A 123 1.13 10.02 -0.34
CA ILE A 123 1.45 11.40 0.00
C ILE A 123 2.43 11.39 1.18
N PHE A 124 2.11 10.61 2.22
CA PHE A 124 3.01 10.43 3.37
C PHE A 124 4.41 9.97 2.96
N GLN A 125 4.52 8.93 2.13
CA GLN A 125 5.81 8.39 1.68
C GLN A 125 6.59 9.40 0.83
N GLY A 126 5.90 10.15 -0.03
CA GLY A 126 6.47 11.24 -0.82
C GLY A 126 7.03 12.34 0.08
N THR A 127 6.24 12.82 1.04
CA THR A 127 6.68 13.80 2.04
C THR A 127 7.88 13.27 2.84
N PHE A 128 7.79 12.05 3.36
CA PHE A 128 8.84 11.44 4.19
C PHE A 128 10.18 11.38 3.46
N THR A 129 10.16 10.91 2.21
CA THR A 129 11.38 10.85 1.37
C THR A 129 11.92 12.26 1.11
N SER A 130 11.03 13.21 0.81
CA SER A 130 11.42 14.59 0.51
C SER A 130 12.04 15.27 1.72
N VAL A 131 11.45 15.13 2.90
CA VAL A 131 11.99 15.63 4.17
C VAL A 131 13.33 14.96 4.46
N LYS A 132 13.45 13.63 4.29
CA LYS A 132 14.73 12.93 4.45
C LYS A 132 15.82 13.51 3.55
N ASN A 133 15.52 13.78 2.28
CA ASN A 133 16.46 14.41 1.36
C ASN A 133 16.83 15.83 1.80
N GLY A 134 15.84 16.62 2.23
CA GLY A 134 16.07 17.97 2.76
C GLY A 134 16.92 17.97 4.03
N LEU A 135 16.74 17.01 4.94
CA LEU A 135 17.57 16.85 6.13
C LEU A 135 19.02 16.53 5.75
N ALA A 136 19.24 15.64 4.79
CA ALA A 136 20.58 15.34 4.28
C ALA A 136 21.23 16.58 3.67
N ALA A 137 20.50 17.34 2.86
CA ALA A 137 20.99 18.60 2.30
C ALA A 137 21.30 19.65 3.37
N TRP A 138 20.45 19.75 4.41
CA TRP A 138 20.61 20.69 5.50
C TRP A 138 21.89 20.44 6.31
N HIS A 139 22.24 19.18 6.52
CA HIS A 139 23.46 18.78 7.23
C HIS A 139 24.70 18.69 6.34
N GLY A 140 24.60 19.02 5.05
CA GLY A 140 25.71 18.88 4.10
C GLY A 140 26.11 17.41 3.85
N GLY A 141 25.16 16.49 4.01
CA GLY A 141 25.37 15.04 3.93
C GLY A 141 25.04 14.33 5.25
N PHE A 142 25.71 13.21 5.49
CA PHE A 142 25.52 12.38 6.69
C PHE A 142 26.79 12.39 7.54
N PRO A 143 26.96 13.36 8.46
CA PRO A 143 28.22 13.52 9.20
C PRO A 143 28.60 12.29 10.05
N LEU A 144 27.60 11.52 10.48
CA LEU A 144 27.79 10.29 11.27
C LEU A 144 28.02 9.04 10.41
N GLU A 145 27.93 9.13 9.08
CA GLU A 145 28.06 7.98 8.18
C GLU A 145 29.40 7.27 8.35
N ARG A 146 30.48 8.03 8.52
CA ARG A 146 31.81 7.46 8.80
C ARG A 146 31.86 6.70 10.11
N HIS A 147 31.25 7.24 11.17
CA HIS A 147 31.21 6.57 12.47
C HIS A 147 30.41 5.27 12.40
N PHE A 148 29.28 5.27 11.69
CA PHE A 148 28.51 4.04 11.49
C PHE A 148 29.25 3.03 10.62
N ALA A 149 29.98 3.47 9.59
CA ALA A 149 30.83 2.60 8.79
C ALA A 149 31.98 1.99 9.62
N ASP A 150 32.61 2.76 10.50
CA ASP A 150 33.66 2.25 11.39
C ASP A 150 33.12 1.24 12.43
N ILE A 151 31.92 1.48 12.97
CA ILE A 151 31.22 0.53 13.86
C ILE A 151 30.86 -0.75 13.10
N ASP A 152 30.28 -0.64 11.92
CA ASP A 152 29.93 -1.79 11.07
C ASP A 152 31.19 -2.61 10.75
N LYS A 153 32.26 -1.94 10.37
CA LYS A 153 33.57 -2.56 10.14
C LYS A 153 34.09 -3.27 11.40
N ALA A 154 33.97 -2.66 12.58
CA ALA A 154 34.40 -3.28 13.83
C ALA A 154 33.57 -4.53 14.16
N LEU A 155 32.24 -4.47 14.01
CA LEU A 155 31.33 -5.59 14.25
C LEU A 155 31.59 -6.77 13.31
N HIS A 156 32.01 -6.49 12.08
CA HIS A 156 32.31 -7.48 11.07
C HIS A 156 33.81 -7.78 10.91
N PHE A 157 34.62 -7.45 11.93
CA PHE A 157 36.06 -7.75 11.99
C PHE A 157 36.86 -7.24 10.78
N GLY A 158 36.47 -6.11 10.22
CA GLY A 158 37.13 -5.50 9.08
C GLY A 158 36.69 -6.00 7.71
N VAL A 159 35.78 -6.98 7.64
CA VAL A 159 35.36 -7.61 6.39
C VAL A 159 33.85 -7.53 6.24
N ASP A 160 33.39 -6.94 5.14
CA ASP A 160 31.95 -6.84 4.88
C ASP A 160 31.31 -8.23 4.77
N PRO A 161 30.20 -8.51 5.48
CA PRO A 161 29.56 -9.83 5.49
C PRO A 161 29.15 -10.34 4.10
N TRP A 162 28.80 -9.42 3.19
CA TRP A 162 28.39 -9.76 1.83
C TRP A 162 29.52 -10.47 1.07
N ARG A 163 30.79 -10.25 1.41
CA ARG A 163 31.94 -10.93 0.78
C ARG A 163 31.96 -12.43 1.08
N TYR A 164 31.60 -12.84 2.29
CA TYR A 164 31.50 -14.26 2.64
C TYR A 164 30.31 -14.93 1.93
N LEU A 165 29.19 -14.21 1.85
CA LEU A 165 28.03 -14.62 1.06
C LEU A 165 28.40 -14.79 -0.42
N PHE A 166 29.14 -13.83 -0.99
CA PHE A 166 29.53 -13.87 -2.39
C PHE A 166 30.58 -14.95 -2.67
N ALA A 167 31.53 -15.20 -1.77
CA ALA A 167 32.54 -16.26 -1.93
C ALA A 167 31.94 -17.68 -2.02
N PHE A 168 30.77 -17.92 -1.40
CA PHE A 168 30.01 -19.16 -1.57
C PHE A 168 29.07 -19.12 -2.79
N ALA A 169 28.71 -17.91 -3.23
CA ALA A 169 27.64 -17.68 -4.16
C ALA A 169 28.04 -16.89 -5.42
N GLU A 170 29.26 -17.10 -5.92
CA GLU A 170 29.73 -16.68 -7.25
C GLU A 170 28.99 -17.42 -8.40
N ASN A 171 27.70 -17.65 -8.20
CA ASN A 171 26.79 -18.28 -9.13
C ASN A 171 25.75 -17.23 -9.54
N GLU A 172 25.73 -16.87 -10.81
CA GLU A 172 24.79 -15.90 -11.38
C GLU A 172 23.31 -16.25 -11.07
N THR A 173 22.99 -17.54 -10.95
CA THR A 173 21.65 -18.00 -10.58
C THR A 173 21.30 -17.61 -9.15
N PHE A 174 22.24 -17.74 -8.22
CA PHE A 174 22.00 -17.35 -6.83
C PHE A 174 21.84 -15.84 -6.71
N LEU A 175 22.72 -15.07 -7.36
CA LEU A 175 22.61 -13.61 -7.37
C LEU A 175 21.26 -13.16 -7.96
N SER A 176 20.87 -13.73 -9.11
CA SER A 176 19.57 -13.45 -9.74
C SER A 176 18.39 -13.80 -8.82
N PHE A 177 18.48 -14.89 -8.06
CA PHE A 177 17.46 -15.26 -7.09
C PHE A 177 17.38 -14.25 -5.94
N VAL A 178 18.51 -13.80 -5.40
CA VAL A 178 18.56 -12.78 -4.34
C VAL A 178 18.00 -11.45 -4.84
N GLU A 179 18.38 -11.02 -6.05
CA GLU A 179 17.86 -9.80 -6.68
C GLU A 179 16.35 -9.87 -6.89
N TRP A 180 15.84 -10.99 -7.39
CA TRP A 180 14.40 -11.20 -7.55
C TRP A 180 13.68 -11.25 -6.19
N ASN A 181 14.28 -11.90 -5.19
CA ASN A 181 13.71 -11.99 -3.86
C ASN A 181 13.53 -10.60 -3.24
N TYR A 182 14.59 -9.79 -3.19
CA TYR A 182 14.55 -8.45 -2.60
C TYR A 182 13.81 -7.44 -3.46
N GLY A 183 13.95 -7.51 -4.79
CA GLY A 183 13.34 -6.57 -5.72
C GLY A 183 11.86 -6.81 -5.97
N VAL A 184 11.40 -8.07 -5.89
CA VAL A 184 10.03 -8.46 -6.26
C VAL A 184 9.30 -9.17 -5.13
N LEU A 185 9.80 -10.31 -4.67
CA LEU A 185 9.05 -11.15 -3.72
C LEU A 185 8.80 -10.44 -2.39
N TRP A 186 9.85 -9.84 -1.82
CA TRP A 186 9.77 -9.10 -0.57
C TRP A 186 8.80 -7.92 -0.68
N PHE A 187 8.87 -7.18 -1.79
CA PHE A 187 7.92 -6.12 -2.10
C PHE A 187 6.49 -6.64 -2.11
N VAL A 188 6.22 -7.73 -2.84
CA VAL A 188 4.88 -8.33 -2.92
C VAL A 188 4.38 -8.79 -1.56
N ILE A 189 5.24 -9.37 -0.72
CA ILE A 189 4.85 -9.81 0.63
C ILE A 189 4.50 -8.60 1.50
N CYS A 190 5.41 -7.63 1.65
CA CYS A 190 5.20 -6.49 2.54
C CYS A 190 3.99 -5.65 2.11
N PHE A 191 3.96 -5.26 0.84
CA PHE A 191 2.91 -4.38 0.32
C PHE A 191 1.60 -5.13 0.03
N GLY A 192 1.66 -6.41 -0.31
CA GLY A 192 0.48 -7.27 -0.48
C GLY A 192 -0.21 -7.56 0.85
N VAL A 193 0.54 -7.83 1.92
CA VAL A 193 -0.02 -7.96 3.28
C VAL A 193 -0.62 -6.62 3.72
N MET A 194 0.10 -5.51 3.54
CA MET A 194 -0.44 -4.18 3.85
C MET A 194 -1.73 -3.90 3.07
N PHE A 195 -1.75 -4.16 1.77
CA PHE A 195 -2.94 -4.01 0.92
C PHE A 195 -4.11 -4.86 1.45
N TYR A 196 -3.86 -6.13 1.77
CA TYR A 196 -4.88 -7.00 2.32
C TYR A 196 -5.41 -6.48 3.66
N MET A 197 -4.53 -6.04 4.56
CA MET A 197 -4.91 -5.53 5.88
C MET A 197 -5.81 -4.31 5.82
N VAL A 198 -5.59 -3.41 4.86
CA VAL A 198 -6.37 -2.16 4.77
C VAL A 198 -7.61 -2.28 3.88
N THR A 199 -7.65 -3.24 2.95
CA THR A 199 -8.77 -3.39 1.99
C THR A 199 -9.72 -4.55 2.28
N SER A 200 -9.34 -5.48 3.16
CA SER A 200 -10.17 -6.64 3.51
C SER A 200 -11.09 -6.36 4.69
N ALA A 201 -12.40 -6.54 4.52
CA ALA A 201 -13.34 -6.44 5.64
C ALA A 201 -13.06 -7.46 6.77
N ARG A 202 -12.27 -8.51 6.51
CA ARG A 202 -11.91 -9.53 7.50
C ARG A 202 -10.92 -9.04 8.54
N THR A 203 -10.17 -7.99 8.23
CA THR A 203 -9.15 -7.41 9.11
C THR A 203 -9.68 -6.22 9.88
N LYS A 204 -10.99 -5.94 9.80
CA LYS A 204 -11.67 -4.84 10.50
C LYS A 204 -11.39 -4.79 11.99
N ALA A 205 -11.22 -5.93 12.65
CA ALA A 205 -10.93 -6.00 14.09
C ALA A 205 -9.48 -5.61 14.45
N ALA A 206 -8.57 -5.63 13.47
CA ALA A 206 -7.15 -5.31 13.63
C ALA A 206 -6.80 -3.89 13.14
N ARG A 207 -7.81 -3.12 12.74
CA ARG A 207 -7.71 -1.76 12.22
C ARG A 207 -8.39 -0.80 13.18
#